data_AF-C2E6Y4-F1
#
_entry.id   AF-C2E6Y4-F1
#
_cell.length_a   1.000
_cell.length_b   1.000
_cell.length_c   1.000
_cell.angle_alpha   90.00
_cell.angle_beta   90.00
_cell.angle_gamma   90.00
#
_symmetry.space_group_name_H-M   'P 1'
#
loop_
_entity.id
_entity.type
_entity.pdbx_description
1 polymer ?
#
loop_
_entity_poly.entity_id
_entity_poly.type
_entity_poly.pdbx_seq_one_letter_code
_entity_poly.pdbx_strand_id
1 'polypeptide(L)'
;MKELTPKQKKFCQEYLKDFNAARAYKAVYKVKNDSTARANGSRLLTNANISQYLSETMHQTKVNDILDINGVLDNLSQLAIGKPREKVFKRISYKGKKPKVEYDNVTTVTPEDQDQLKALELLGKYYKIFTDKVETQTDITVNIDPGDYDG
;
A
#
# COMPACT_ATOMS: atom_id res chain seq x y z
N MET A 1 -8.43 -25.57 14.80
CA MET A 1 -7.18 -24.95 15.31
C MET A 1 -7.36 -24.63 16.78
N LYS A 2 -6.28 -24.71 17.56
CA LYS A 2 -6.33 -24.32 18.97
C LYS A 2 -6.01 -22.83 19.06
N GLU A 3 -6.83 -22.07 19.78
CA GLU A 3 -6.62 -20.63 19.91
C GLU A 3 -5.26 -20.34 20.60
N LEU A 4 -4.55 -19.32 20.11
CA LEU A 4 -3.30 -18.88 20.75
C LEU A 4 -3.59 -18.29 22.13
N THR A 5 -2.76 -18.66 23.10
CA THR A 5 -2.77 -18.04 24.43
C THR A 5 -2.36 -16.56 24.35
N PRO A 6 -2.76 -15.71 25.32
CA PRO A 6 -2.37 -14.30 25.34
C PRO A 6 -0.85 -14.07 25.24
N LYS A 7 -0.04 -14.93 25.87
CA LYS A 7 1.42 -14.87 25.77
C LYS A 7 1.93 -15.21 24.36
N GLN A 8 1.36 -16.23 23.71
CA GLN A 8 1.76 -16.57 22.34
C GLN A 8 1.35 -15.47 21.35
N LYS A 9 0.16 -14.87 21.51
CA LYS A 9 -0.25 -13.68 20.72
C LYS A 9 0.75 -12.54 20.90
N LYS A 10 1.15 -12.23 22.15
CA LYS A 10 2.15 -11.19 22.44
C LYS A 10 3.53 -11.53 21.85
N PHE A 11 3.94 -12.80 21.86
CA PHE A 11 5.18 -13.23 21.22
C PHE A 11 5.14 -12.97 19.71
N CYS A 12 4.04 -13.30 19.04
CA CYS A 12 3.87 -13.05 17.61
C CYS A 12 3.97 -11.55 17.30
N GLN A 13 3.28 -10.71 18.09
CA GLN A 13 3.36 -9.24 17.95
C GLN A 13 4.77 -8.70 18.12
N GLU A 14 5.53 -9.19 19.10
CA GLU A 14 6.92 -8.80 19.26
C GLU A 14 7.77 -9.29 18.09
N TYR A 15 7.61 -10.53 17.65
CA TYR A 15 8.37 -11.11 16.55
C TYR A 15 8.16 -10.35 15.23
N LEU A 16 6.94 -9.92 14.93
CA LEU A 16 6.63 -9.18 13.71
C LEU A 16 7.28 -7.79 13.62
N LYS A 17 7.84 -7.25 14.72
CA LYS A 17 8.52 -5.94 14.71
C LYS A 17 9.88 -5.98 14.02
N ASP A 18 10.63 -7.07 14.18
CA ASP A 18 12.04 -7.16 13.75
C ASP A 18 12.48 -8.57 13.35
N PHE A 19 11.56 -9.54 13.32
CA PHE A 19 11.81 -10.95 13.03
C PHE A 19 12.87 -11.61 13.93
N ASN A 20 13.07 -11.10 15.14
CA ASN A 20 14.01 -11.66 16.11
C ASN A 20 13.29 -12.52 17.15
N ALA A 21 13.33 -13.84 16.95
CA ALA A 21 12.66 -14.81 17.82
C ALA A 21 13.15 -14.77 19.28
N ALA A 22 14.46 -14.58 19.48
CA ALA A 22 15.05 -14.58 20.81
C ALA A 22 14.64 -13.33 21.59
N ARG A 23 14.65 -12.15 20.93
CA ARG A 23 14.19 -10.90 21.54
C ARG A 23 12.69 -10.97 21.84
N ALA A 24 11.88 -11.43 20.89
CA ALA A 24 10.44 -11.59 21.08
C ALA A 24 10.12 -12.52 22.25
N TYR A 25 10.87 -13.62 22.39
CA TYR A 25 10.69 -14.54 23.51
C TYR A 25 11.03 -13.89 24.86
N LYS A 26 12.15 -13.15 24.95
CA LYS A 26 12.54 -12.43 26.18
C LYS A 26 11.53 -11.37 26.61
N ALA A 27 10.89 -10.71 25.65
CA ALA A 27 9.89 -9.68 25.91
C ALA A 27 8.60 -10.23 26.56
N VAL A 28 8.36 -11.54 26.46
CA VAL A 28 7.11 -12.18 26.91
C VAL A 28 7.34 -13.18 28.04
N TYR A 29 8.44 -13.92 27.99
CA TYR A 29 8.74 -15.02 28.90
C TYR A 29 9.97 -14.68 29.74
N LYS A 30 9.86 -14.90 31.06
CA LYS A 30 10.99 -14.76 31.98
C LYS A 30 12.02 -15.85 31.68
N VAL A 31 13.22 -15.43 31.27
CA VAL A 31 14.33 -16.34 30.94
C VAL A 31 15.59 -15.90 31.67
N LYS A 32 16.37 -16.89 32.12
CA LYS A 32 17.63 -16.67 32.87
C LYS A 32 18.84 -16.45 31.96
N ASN A 33 18.80 -16.97 30.74
CA ASN A 33 19.91 -16.89 29.79
C ASN A 33 19.43 -16.81 28.35
N ASP A 34 20.34 -16.33 27.50
CA ASP A 34 20.10 -16.05 26.08
C ASP A 34 19.91 -17.31 25.23
N SER A 35 20.61 -18.39 25.57
CA SER A 35 20.50 -19.67 24.87
C SER A 35 19.07 -20.24 24.96
N THR A 36 18.48 -20.17 26.15
CA THR A 36 17.09 -20.61 26.39
C THR A 36 16.09 -19.81 25.56
N ALA A 37 16.31 -18.50 25.41
CA ALA A 37 15.44 -17.65 24.60
C ALA A 37 15.53 -18.00 23.11
N ARG A 38 16.75 -18.22 22.58
CA ARG A 38 16.96 -18.61 21.19
C ARG A 38 16.31 -19.96 20.87
N ALA A 39 16.56 -20.97 21.70
CA ALA A 39 16.02 -22.31 21.49
C ALA A 39 14.49 -22.33 21.57
N ASN A 40 13.91 -21.74 22.62
CA ASN A 40 12.46 -21.73 22.78
C ASN A 40 11.74 -20.80 21.82
N GLY A 41 12.33 -19.64 21.48
CA GLY A 41 11.79 -18.75 20.45
C GLY A 41 11.69 -19.45 19.11
N SER A 42 12.76 -20.14 18.68
CA SER A 42 12.77 -20.91 17.43
C SER A 42 11.74 -22.05 17.45
N ARG A 43 11.65 -22.77 18.57
CA ARG A 43 10.63 -23.83 18.77
C ARG A 43 9.20 -23.28 18.77
N LEU A 44 8.97 -22.05 19.21
CA LEU A 44 7.64 -21.45 19.19
C LEU A 44 7.20 -21.15 17.75
N LEU A 45 8.13 -20.75 16.89
CA LEU A 45 7.86 -20.47 15.47
C LEU A 45 7.48 -21.72 14.67
N THR A 46 7.96 -22.91 15.08
CA THR A 46 7.58 -24.18 14.44
C THR A 46 6.24 -24.73 14.91
N ASN A 47 5.60 -24.10 15.91
CA ASN A 47 4.25 -24.48 16.31
C ASN A 47 3.24 -24.13 15.20
N ALA A 48 2.47 -25.11 14.74
CA ALA A 48 1.55 -24.95 13.61
C ALA A 48 0.57 -23.77 13.77
N ASN A 49 -0.03 -23.58 14.96
CA ASN A 49 -0.98 -22.48 15.17
C ASN A 49 -0.29 -21.11 15.15
N ILE A 50 0.96 -21.03 15.64
CA ILE A 50 1.75 -19.78 15.61
C ILE A 50 2.22 -19.47 14.20
N SER A 51 2.74 -20.47 13.49
CA SER A 51 3.16 -20.33 12.10
C SER A 51 2.01 -19.86 11.22
N GLN A 52 0.83 -20.46 11.39
CA GLN A 52 -0.38 -20.04 10.68
C GLN A 52 -0.79 -18.61 11.05
N TYR A 53 -0.86 -18.26 12.34
CA TYR A 53 -1.21 -16.90 12.78
C TYR A 53 -0.24 -15.84 12.21
N LEU A 54 1.07 -16.13 12.21
CA LEU A 54 2.06 -15.25 11.61
C LEU A 54 1.86 -15.12 10.11
N SER A 55 1.61 -16.22 9.41
CA SER A 55 1.36 -16.21 7.95
C SER A 55 0.10 -15.43 7.59
N GLU A 56 -1.00 -15.61 8.33
CA GLU A 56 -2.24 -14.86 8.14
C GLU A 56 -2.03 -13.38 8.43
N THR A 57 -1.34 -13.04 9.52
CA THR A 57 -1.03 -11.65 9.87
C THR A 57 -0.16 -11.00 8.80
N MET A 58 0.90 -11.68 8.33
CA MET A 58 1.76 -11.19 7.26
C MET A 58 1.02 -11.05 5.93
N HIS A 59 0.12 -11.99 5.60
CA HIS A 59 -0.72 -11.91 4.42
C HIS A 59 -1.68 -10.73 4.51
N GLN A 60 -2.33 -10.54 5.66
CA GLN A 60 -3.20 -9.40 5.89
C GLN A 60 -2.45 -8.08 5.82
N THR A 61 -1.25 -7.98 6.42
CA THR A 61 -0.39 -6.81 6.31
C THR A 61 0.02 -6.57 4.86
N LYS A 62 0.44 -7.61 4.13
CA LYS A 62 0.80 -7.49 2.71
C LYS A 62 -0.39 -7.08 1.84
N VAL A 63 -1.58 -7.60 2.10
CA VAL A 63 -2.82 -7.18 1.42
C VAL A 63 -3.17 -5.73 1.76
N ASN A 64 -2.92 -5.29 2.99
CA ASN A 64 -3.14 -3.90 3.39
C ASN A 64 -2.06 -2.94 2.85
N ASP A 65 -0.81 -3.41 2.67
CA ASP A 65 0.33 -2.64 2.15
C ASP A 65 0.33 -2.57 0.62
N ILE A 66 -0.20 -3.59 -0.05
CA ILE A 66 -0.40 -3.59 -1.50
C ILE A 66 -1.69 -2.84 -1.77
N LEU A 67 -1.58 -1.68 -2.39
CA LEU A 67 -2.73 -0.97 -2.92
C LEU A 67 -3.32 -1.76 -4.11
N ASP A 68 -4.32 -2.59 -3.84
CA ASP A 68 -5.05 -3.33 -4.86
C ASP A 68 -6.04 -2.41 -5.63
N ILE A 69 -6.69 -2.94 -6.66
CA ILE A 69 -7.61 -2.14 -7.50
C ILE A 69 -8.71 -1.50 -6.64
N ASN A 70 -9.27 -2.24 -5.68
CA ASN A 70 -10.33 -1.71 -4.80
C ASN A 70 -9.79 -0.58 -3.91
N GLY A 71 -8.57 -0.72 -3.38
CA GLY A 71 -7.89 0.30 -2.62
C GLY A 71 -7.59 1.55 -3.47
N VAL A 72 -7.14 1.38 -4.71
CA VAL A 72 -6.97 2.52 -5.65
C VAL A 72 -8.30 3.24 -5.85
N LEU A 73 -9.37 2.52 -6.14
CA LEU A 73 -10.70 3.08 -6.38
C LEU A 73 -11.24 3.79 -5.13
N ASP A 74 -11.13 3.18 -3.96
CA ASP A 74 -11.54 3.78 -2.69
C ASP A 74 -10.77 5.08 -2.39
N ASN A 75 -9.44 5.07 -2.56
CA ASN A 75 -8.62 6.27 -2.37
C ASN A 75 -9.00 7.38 -3.36
N LEU A 76 -9.20 7.04 -4.64
CA LEU A 76 -9.65 8.01 -5.64
C LEU A 76 -11.06 8.52 -5.34
N SER A 77 -11.98 7.68 -4.88
CA SER A 77 -13.33 8.09 -4.47
C SER A 77 -13.28 9.03 -3.28
N GLN A 78 -12.49 8.73 -2.25
CA GLN A 78 -12.30 9.62 -1.10
C GLN A 78 -11.69 10.96 -1.50
N LEU A 79 -10.75 10.96 -2.45
CA LEU A 79 -10.17 12.18 -3.01
C LEU A 79 -11.23 12.97 -3.79
N ALA A 80 -12.01 12.31 -4.64
CA ALA A 80 -13.05 12.91 -5.46
C ALA A 80 -14.18 13.57 -4.65
N ILE A 81 -14.54 13.01 -3.49
CA ILE A 81 -15.55 13.60 -2.59
C ILE A 81 -14.96 14.66 -1.63
N GLY A 82 -13.66 14.94 -1.73
CA GLY A 82 -13.01 15.95 -0.89
C GLY A 82 -12.87 15.54 0.59
N LYS A 83 -12.73 14.25 0.90
CA LYS A 83 -12.61 13.78 2.29
C LYS A 83 -11.36 14.41 2.95
N PRO A 84 -11.49 15.05 4.14
CA PRO A 84 -10.36 15.63 4.86
C PRO A 84 -9.28 14.59 5.19
N ARG A 85 -8.02 14.99 5.11
CA ARG A 85 -6.84 14.15 5.38
C ARG A 85 -5.78 14.90 6.16
N GLU A 86 -5.00 14.16 6.94
CA GLU A 86 -3.85 14.71 7.66
C GLU A 86 -2.68 14.94 6.69
N LYS A 87 -2.06 16.12 6.78
CA LYS A 87 -0.88 16.49 6.01
C LYS A 87 0.15 17.13 6.94
N VAL A 88 1.40 16.71 6.77
CA VAL A 88 2.55 17.32 7.46
C VAL A 88 3.31 18.17 6.44
N PHE A 89 3.43 19.46 6.71
CA PHE A 89 4.24 20.35 5.91
C PHE A 89 5.70 20.29 6.36
N LYS A 90 6.62 20.39 5.40
CA LYS A 90 8.06 20.50 5.69
C LYS A 90 8.54 21.88 5.25
N ARG A 91 9.29 22.54 6.12
CA ARG A 91 9.98 23.79 5.83
C ARG A 91 11.49 23.57 5.90
N ILE A 92 12.24 24.31 5.09
CA ILE A 92 13.70 24.34 5.19
C ILE A 92 14.07 25.58 6.00
N SER A 93 14.66 25.35 7.17
CA SER A 93 15.22 26.40 8.03
C SER A 93 16.67 26.66 7.63
N TYR A 94 16.98 27.93 7.36
CA TYR A 94 18.34 28.40 7.07
C TYR A 94 19.00 29.04 8.30
N LYS A 95 18.42 28.89 9.49
CA LYS A 95 19.02 29.37 10.74
C LYS A 95 20.19 28.46 11.13
N GLY A 96 21.36 28.67 10.52
CA GLY A 96 22.60 27.94 10.80
C GLY A 96 23.52 27.82 9.58
N LYS A 97 24.71 27.22 9.76
CA LYS A 97 25.70 27.00 8.67
C LYS A 97 25.25 25.98 7.61
N LYS A 98 24.18 25.21 7.88
CA LYS A 98 23.61 24.21 6.96
C LYS A 98 22.08 24.24 7.03
N PRO A 99 21.37 24.05 5.89
CA PRO A 99 19.91 23.98 5.86
C PRO A 99 19.42 22.77 6.67
N LYS A 100 18.35 22.95 7.44
CA LYS A 100 17.71 21.91 8.25
C LYS A 100 16.25 21.75 7.82
N VAL A 101 15.79 20.51 7.65
CA VAL A 101 14.37 20.22 7.43
C VAL A 101 13.65 20.22 8.77
N GLU A 102 12.64 21.06 8.90
CA GLU A 102 11.73 21.09 10.04
C GLU A 102 10.33 20.68 9.57
N TYR A 103 9.64 19.90 10.39
CA TYR A 103 8.28 19.44 10.12
C TYR A 103 7.31 20.27 10.96
N ASP A 104 6.25 20.74 10.33
CA ASP A 104 5.17 21.44 11.00
C ASP A 104 4.25 20.45 11.72
N ASN A 105 3.36 20.98 12.55
CA ASN A 105 2.32 20.18 13.18
C ASN A 105 1.42 19.53 12.12
N VAL A 106 0.89 18.35 12.44
CA VAL A 106 -0.12 17.67 11.62
C VAL A 106 -1.30 18.61 11.44
N THR A 107 -1.66 18.87 10.19
CA THR A 107 -2.79 19.74 9.83
C THR A 107 -3.79 18.94 9.02
N THR A 108 -5.08 19.11 9.30
CA THR A 108 -6.15 18.54 8.49
C THR A 108 -6.39 19.43 7.27
N VAL A 109 -6.26 18.86 6.08
CA VAL A 109 -6.51 19.54 4.81
C VAL A 109 -7.57 18.80 4.01
N THR A 110 -8.45 19.54 3.35
CA THR A 110 -9.34 18.99 2.33
C THR A 110 -8.65 19.00 0.97
N PRO A 111 -8.86 17.98 0.12
CA PRO A 111 -8.43 17.99 -1.28
C PRO A 111 -8.95 19.24 -2.01
N GLU A 112 -8.08 19.89 -2.78
CA GLU A 112 -8.44 21.04 -3.61
C GLU A 112 -9.25 20.60 -4.83
N ASP A 113 -10.02 21.50 -5.43
CA ASP A 113 -10.89 21.18 -6.58
C ASP A 113 -10.11 20.52 -7.74
N GLN A 114 -8.85 20.91 -7.97
CA GLN A 114 -8.00 20.29 -8.98
C GLN A 114 -7.68 18.83 -8.66
N ASP A 115 -7.41 18.50 -7.39
CA ASP A 115 -7.18 17.13 -6.94
C ASP A 115 -8.46 16.29 -7.10
N GLN A 116 -9.62 16.87 -6.74
CA GLN A 116 -10.93 16.22 -6.85
C GLN A 116 -11.29 15.95 -8.31
N LEU A 117 -11.13 16.94 -9.19
CA LEU A 117 -11.37 16.82 -10.62
C LEU A 117 -10.47 15.75 -11.24
N LYS A 118 -9.20 15.69 -10.85
CA LYS A 118 -8.29 14.67 -11.36
C LYS A 118 -8.72 13.26 -10.92
N ALA A 119 -9.19 13.12 -9.69
CA ALA A 119 -9.72 11.85 -9.20
C ALA A 119 -10.96 11.40 -9.97
N LEU A 120 -11.90 12.32 -10.22
CA LEU A 120 -13.10 12.07 -11.03
C LEU A 120 -12.76 11.67 -12.47
N GLU A 121 -11.77 12.33 -13.09
CA GLU A 121 -11.28 11.97 -14.42
C GLU A 121 -10.72 10.53 -14.45
N LEU A 122 -9.90 10.15 -13.48
CA LEU A 122 -9.32 8.81 -13.40
C LEU A 122 -10.40 7.74 -13.16
N LEU A 123 -11.35 8.00 -12.27
CA LEU A 123 -12.50 7.12 -12.04
C LEU A 123 -13.34 6.97 -13.30
N GLY A 124 -13.63 8.08 -13.99
CA GLY A 124 -14.40 8.04 -15.23
C GLY A 124 -13.70 7.27 -16.36
N LYS A 125 -12.38 7.38 -16.47
CA LYS A 125 -11.56 6.56 -17.38
C LYS A 125 -11.66 5.07 -17.04
N TYR A 126 -11.58 4.72 -15.75
CA TYR A 126 -11.72 3.34 -15.29
C TYR A 126 -13.11 2.75 -15.61
N TYR A 127 -14.17 3.52 -15.32
CA TYR A 127 -15.55 3.12 -15.63
C TYR A 127 -15.94 3.32 -17.10
N LYS A 128 -15.02 3.81 -17.93
CA LYS A 128 -15.24 4.09 -19.36
C LYS A 128 -16.45 4.99 -19.63
N ILE A 129 -16.70 5.96 -18.75
CA ILE A 129 -17.81 6.92 -18.92
C ILE A 129 -17.50 7.97 -20.00
N PHE A 130 -16.21 8.21 -20.26
CA PHE A 130 -15.75 9.11 -21.31
C PHE A 130 -15.60 8.35 -22.62
N THR A 131 -16.08 8.93 -23.71
CA THR A 131 -15.86 8.44 -25.07
C THR A 131 -15.15 9.52 -25.85
N ASP A 132 -14.00 9.20 -26.43
CA ASP A 132 -13.30 10.10 -27.33
C ASP A 132 -13.90 9.97 -28.73
N LYS A 133 -14.44 11.06 -29.27
CA LYS A 133 -14.88 11.12 -30.66
C LYS A 133 -13.66 11.33 -31.55
N VAL A 134 -13.32 10.33 -32.35
CA VAL A 134 -12.30 10.47 -33.40
C VAL A 134 -13.00 10.74 -34.73
N GLU A 135 -12.78 11.92 -35.30
CA GLU A 135 -13.19 12.23 -36.66
C GLU A 135 -12.04 11.89 -37.61
N THR A 136 -12.25 10.95 -38.52
CA THR A 136 -11.25 10.58 -39.54
C THR A 136 -11.78 10.96 -40.91
N GLN A 137 -11.06 11.85 -41.60
CA GLN A 137 -11.32 12.17 -42.99
C GLN A 137 -10.46 11.24 -43.85
N THR A 138 -11.05 10.16 -44.36
CA THR A 138 -10.37 9.24 -45.27
C THR A 138 -10.59 9.66 -46.71
N ASP A 139 -9.60 10.33 -47.30
CA ASP A 139 -9.49 10.44 -48.76
C ASP A 139 -8.85 9.15 -49.29
N ILE A 140 -9.70 8.18 -49.66
CA ILE A 140 -9.23 6.95 -50.30
C ILE A 140 -9.05 7.23 -51.79
N THR A 141 -7.82 7.54 -52.21
CA THR A 141 -7.44 7.50 -53.63
C THR A 141 -7.17 6.05 -54.01
N VAL A 142 -8.12 5.40 -54.67
CA VAL A 142 -7.89 4.08 -55.28
C VAL A 142 -7.10 4.30 -56.58
N ASN A 143 -5.79 4.07 -56.54
CA ASN A 143 -5.01 3.90 -57.77
C ASN A 143 -5.28 2.50 -58.31
N ILE A 144 -6.15 2.41 -59.31
CA ILE A 144 -6.32 1.19 -60.10
C ILE A 144 -5.16 1.15 -61.09
N ASP A 145 -4.27 0.17 -60.95
CA ASP A 145 -3.22 -0.09 -61.93
C ASP A 145 -3.90 -0.69 -63.18
N PRO A 146 -3.63 -0.21 -64.41
CA PRO A 146 -4.32 -0.70 -65.62
C PRO A 146 -4.10 -2.18 -65.95
N GLY A 147 -3.27 -2.90 -65.18
CA GLY A 147 -2.94 -4.32 -65.39
C GLY A 147 -3.95 -5.33 -64.82
N ASP A 148 -4.93 -4.89 -64.03
CA ASP A 148 -5.89 -5.80 -63.36
C ASP A 148 -7.20 -6.02 -64.14
N TYR A 149 -7.25 -5.65 -65.43
CA TYR A 149 -8.34 -6.01 -66.34
C TYR A 149 -8.05 -7.38 -66.98
N ASP A 150 -8.38 -8.46 -66.29
CA ASP A 150 -8.52 -9.79 -66.91
C ASP A 150 -9.84 -9.83 -67.71
N GLY A 151 -9.72 -9.67 -69.03
CA GLY A 151 -10.77 -9.98 -70.00
C GLY A 151 -10.82 -11.46 -70.36
#